data_AF-A0A1N6M377-F1
#
_entry.id   AF-A0A1N6M377-F1
#
_cell.length_a   1.000
_cell.length_b   1.000
_cell.length_c   1.000
_cell.angle_alpha   90.00
_cell.angle_beta   90.00
_cell.angle_gamma   90.00
#
_symmetry.space_group_name_H-M   'P 1'
#
loop_
_entity.id
_entity.type
_entity.pdbx_description
1 polymer ?
#
loop_
_entity_poly.entity_id
_entity_poly.type
_entity_poly.pdbx_seq_one_letter_code
_entity_poly.pdbx_strand_id
1 'polypeptide(L)'
;MRLAHKRNVQNKLQKRMKAFAVKPTLKQSETKPQLPVSASQPKVAKIVNENLTPKQAQVLDIVTQYADGINPKSIGLEAGQEETKAASWATGALKKLLEDNLVEKVQLAGNKVLYKRT
;
A
#
# COMPACT_ATOMS: atom_id res chain seq x y z
N MET A 1 25.80 -17.38 35.67
CA MET A 1 25.18 -16.05 35.88
C MET A 1 24.73 -15.31 34.58
N ARG A 2 25.28 -15.59 33.39
CA ARG A 2 24.93 -14.87 32.14
C ARG A 2 23.52 -15.15 31.58
N LEU A 3 22.92 -16.31 31.88
CA LEU A 3 21.66 -16.74 31.28
C LEU A 3 20.43 -15.99 31.83
N ALA A 4 20.43 -15.65 33.12
CA ALA A 4 19.36 -14.92 33.77
C ALA A 4 19.24 -13.49 33.22
N HIS A 5 20.37 -12.83 33.01
CA HIS A 5 20.41 -11.49 32.42
C HIS A 5 19.85 -11.50 30.99
N LYS A 6 20.25 -12.47 30.16
CA LYS A 6 19.73 -12.63 28.79
C LYS A 6 18.21 -12.85 28.76
N ARG A 7 17.68 -13.71 29.64
CA ARG A 7 16.22 -13.95 29.77
C ARG A 7 15.45 -12.69 30.18
N ASN A 8 15.98 -11.92 31.13
CA ASN A 8 15.36 -10.66 31.56
C ASN A 8 15.33 -9.60 30.45
N VAL A 9 16.40 -9.49 29.66
CA VAL A 9 16.45 -8.59 28.49
C VAL A 9 15.42 -9.00 27.43
N GLN A 10 15.31 -10.28 27.12
CA GLN A 10 14.32 -10.79 26.15
C GLN A 10 12.88 -10.54 26.62
N ASN A 11 12.57 -10.83 27.89
CA ASN A 11 11.24 -10.57 28.45
C ASN A 11 10.89 -9.08 28.44
N LYS A 12 11.86 -8.19 28.68
CA LYS A 12 11.66 -6.74 28.63
C LYS A 12 11.35 -6.26 27.21
N LEU A 13 12.03 -6.82 26.20
CA LEU A 13 11.79 -6.52 24.80
C LEU A 13 10.40 -7.00 24.35
N GLN A 14 10.02 -8.23 24.70
CA GLN A 14 8.70 -8.78 24.37
C GLN A 14 7.56 -8.00 25.02
N LYS A 15 7.71 -7.54 26.27
CA LYS A 15 6.72 -6.69 26.94
C LYS A 15 6.50 -5.36 26.21
N ARG A 16 7.59 -4.71 25.75
CA ARG A 16 7.49 -3.47 24.97
C ARG A 16 6.81 -3.67 23.62
N MET A 17 7.12 -4.76 22.93
CA MET A 17 6.49 -5.10 21.64
C MET A 17 4.99 -5.38 21.80
N LYS A 18 4.59 -6.08 22.87
CA LYS A 18 3.17 -6.33 23.19
C LYS A 18 2.40 -5.05 23.54
N ALA A 19 3.02 -4.10 24.24
CA ALA A 19 2.42 -2.80 24.52
C ALA A 19 2.20 -1.95 23.25
N PHE A 20 3.04 -2.10 22.23
CA PHE A 20 2.85 -1.47 20.92
C PHE A 20 1.89 -2.22 19.99
N ALA A 21 1.65 -3.51 20.25
CA ALA A 21 0.73 -4.34 19.46
C ALA A 21 -0.74 -4.24 19.92
N VAL A 22 -1.07 -3.27 20.79
CA VAL A 22 -2.46 -2.94 21.12
C VAL A 22 -3.05 -2.18 19.94
N LYS A 23 -3.65 -2.96 19.04
CA LYS A 23 -4.58 -2.47 18.02
C LYS A 23 -5.70 -1.68 18.72
N PRO A 24 -6.13 -0.51 18.22
CA PRO A 24 -7.31 0.14 18.74
C PRO A 24 -8.54 -0.73 18.43
N THR A 25 -9.01 -1.48 19.43
CA THR A 25 -10.37 -2.02 19.45
C THR A 25 -11.32 -0.89 19.84
N LEU A 26 -11.90 -0.22 18.84
CA LEU A 26 -13.10 0.57 19.05
C LEU A 26 -14.27 -0.39 19.32
N LYS A 27 -14.61 -0.53 20.61
CA LYS A 27 -15.89 -1.11 21.03
C LYS A 27 -16.99 -0.06 20.91
N GLN A 28 -18.02 -0.47 20.18
CA GLN A 28 -19.30 0.15 19.91
C GLN A 28 -20.05 0.56 21.20
N SER A 29 -20.66 1.75 21.19
CA SER A 29 -21.73 2.18 22.10
C SER A 29 -22.76 2.96 21.28
N GLU A 30 -24.01 2.56 21.42
CA GLU A 30 -25.16 2.84 20.58
C GLU A 30 -25.87 4.15 20.99
N THR A 31 -26.28 4.99 20.03
CA THR A 31 -27.64 5.61 19.87
C THR A 31 -27.64 6.61 18.68
N LYS A 32 -28.59 6.40 17.75
CA LYS A 32 -28.89 7.00 16.42
C LYS A 32 -29.35 8.49 16.45
N PRO A 33 -29.59 9.22 15.31
CA PRO A 33 -29.64 8.78 13.89
C PRO A 33 -28.91 9.69 12.85
N GLN A 34 -28.84 9.19 11.60
CA GLN A 34 -28.85 9.96 10.34
C GLN A 34 -27.51 10.31 9.67
N LEU A 35 -26.91 9.34 8.96
CA LEU A 35 -26.84 9.32 7.48
C LEU A 35 -26.00 8.10 7.05
N PRO A 36 -26.47 7.30 6.08
CA PRO A 36 -25.82 6.06 5.69
C PRO A 36 -24.75 6.35 4.64
N VAL A 37 -23.48 6.11 4.95
CA VAL A 37 -22.53 5.69 3.91
C VAL A 37 -22.71 4.18 3.72
N SER A 38 -23.84 3.86 3.12
CA SER A 38 -24.05 2.59 2.47
C SER A 38 -23.26 2.58 1.17
N ALA A 39 -22.71 1.41 0.87
CA ALA A 39 -22.48 0.90 -0.47
C ALA A 39 -21.22 1.44 -1.18
N SER A 40 -20.38 0.63 -1.83
CA SER A 40 -20.52 -0.76 -2.22
C SER A 40 -19.13 -1.32 -2.51
N GLN A 41 -18.96 -2.63 -2.31
CA GLN A 41 -18.13 -3.40 -3.24
C GLN A 41 -18.59 -3.12 -4.68
N PRO A 42 -17.64 -3.10 -5.62
CA PRO A 42 -17.68 -4.14 -6.63
C PRO A 42 -16.37 -4.92 -6.47
N LYS A 43 -16.38 -6.19 -6.07
CA LYS A 43 -16.65 -7.31 -6.97
C LYS A 43 -16.37 -6.94 -8.43
N VAL A 44 -15.09 -6.71 -8.74
CA VAL A 44 -14.59 -6.94 -10.08
C VAL A 44 -13.78 -8.22 -10.01
N ALA A 45 -14.42 -9.32 -10.43
CA ALA A 45 -13.68 -10.47 -10.90
C ALA A 45 -12.82 -9.98 -12.06
N LYS A 46 -11.53 -9.74 -11.82
CA LYS A 46 -10.60 -9.36 -12.87
C LYS A 46 -9.36 -10.22 -12.72
N ILE A 47 -9.45 -11.34 -13.43
CA ILE A 47 -8.37 -12.12 -14.02
C ILE A 47 -7.07 -11.85 -13.28
N VAL A 48 -6.87 -12.65 -12.22
CA VAL A 48 -5.59 -12.75 -11.57
C VAL A 48 -4.62 -13.11 -12.68
N ASN A 49 -3.79 -12.16 -13.10
CA ASN A 49 -2.49 -12.49 -13.61
C ASN A 49 -1.83 -13.20 -12.41
N GLU A 50 -1.90 -14.54 -12.38
CA GLU A 50 -1.64 -15.44 -11.22
C GLU A 50 -0.25 -15.30 -10.59
N ASN A 51 0.54 -14.33 -11.04
CA ASN A 51 1.90 -14.06 -10.60
C ASN A 51 2.10 -12.66 -9.97
N LEU A 52 1.10 -11.77 -9.97
CA LEU A 52 1.27 -10.42 -9.43
C LEU A 52 1.06 -10.38 -7.91
N THR A 53 2.04 -9.84 -7.19
CA THR A 53 1.93 -9.55 -5.76
C THR A 53 0.79 -8.54 -5.50
N PRO A 54 0.15 -8.55 -4.32
CA PRO A 54 -0.94 -7.62 -4.01
C PRO A 54 -0.52 -6.15 -4.15
N LYS A 55 0.75 -5.83 -3.87
CA LYS A 55 1.32 -4.50 -4.07
C LYS A 55 1.38 -4.10 -5.56
N GLN A 56 1.82 -5.01 -6.42
CA GLN A 56 1.89 -4.77 -7.86
C GLN A 56 0.49 -4.64 -8.46
N ALA A 57 -0.45 -5.48 -8.03
CA ALA A 57 -1.84 -5.40 -8.45
C ALA A 57 -2.47 -4.04 -8.08
N GLN A 58 -2.22 -3.55 -6.86
CA GLN A 58 -2.71 -2.23 -6.43
C GLN A 58 -2.10 -1.09 -7.24
N VAL A 59 -0.79 -1.10 -7.48
CA VAL A 59 -0.14 -0.09 -8.32
C VAL A 59 -0.66 -0.13 -9.75
N LEU A 60 -0.86 -1.33 -10.29
CA LEU A 60 -1.38 -1.50 -11.63
C LEU A 60 -2.82 -0.98 -11.74
N ASP A 61 -3.68 -1.31 -10.78
CA ASP A 61 -5.05 -0.82 -10.74
C ASP A 61 -5.10 0.72 -10.75
N ILE A 62 -4.30 1.37 -9.89
CA ILE A 62 -4.20 2.83 -9.88
C ILE A 62 -3.73 3.35 -11.25
N VAL A 63 -2.65 2.80 -11.82
CA VAL A 63 -2.17 3.25 -13.15
C VAL A 63 -3.23 3.07 -14.24
N THR A 64 -4.07 2.03 -14.17
CA THR A 64 -5.17 1.84 -15.14
C THR A 64 -6.29 2.86 -14.99
N GLN A 65 -6.46 3.50 -13.83
CA GLN A 65 -7.42 4.58 -13.64
C GLN A 65 -6.96 5.91 -14.29
N TYR A 66 -5.65 6.07 -14.56
CA TYR A 66 -5.08 7.28 -15.14
C TYR A 66 -4.51 7.02 -16.55
N ALA A 67 -5.35 7.17 -17.56
CA ALA A 67 -4.99 6.94 -18.97
C ALA A 67 -3.87 7.87 -19.48
N ASP A 68 -3.83 9.13 -19.02
CA ASP A 68 -2.78 10.10 -19.35
C ASP A 68 -1.42 9.81 -18.69
N GLY A 69 -1.36 8.79 -17.83
CA GLY A 69 -0.19 8.41 -17.08
C GLY A 69 -0.05 9.17 -15.76
N ILE A 70 0.52 8.49 -14.77
CA ILE A 70 0.62 8.97 -13.40
C ILE A 70 2.07 8.93 -12.90
N ASN A 71 2.44 9.91 -12.07
CA ASN A 71 3.78 9.98 -11.49
C ASN A 71 3.90 9.01 -10.30
N PRO A 72 5.11 8.50 -9.98
CA PRO A 72 5.28 7.52 -8.91
C PRO A 72 4.89 8.05 -7.51
N LYS A 73 5.00 9.36 -7.26
CA LYS A 73 4.56 9.96 -5.99
C LYS A 73 3.03 9.89 -5.85
N SER A 74 2.29 10.28 -6.88
CA SER A 74 0.83 10.26 -6.92
C SER A 74 0.27 8.85 -6.82
N ILE A 75 0.91 7.84 -7.44
CA ILE A 75 0.51 6.44 -7.25
C ILE A 75 0.54 6.04 -5.77
N GLY A 76 1.62 6.40 -5.07
CA GLY A 76 1.73 6.10 -3.64
C GLY A 76 0.69 6.85 -2.80
N LEU A 77 0.36 8.09 -3.17
CA LEU A 77 -0.69 8.87 -2.48
C LEU A 77 -2.09 8.25 -2.68
N GLU A 78 -2.44 7.86 -3.90
CA GLU A 78 -3.68 7.14 -4.20
C GLU A 78 -3.77 5.78 -3.47
N ALA A 79 -2.61 5.13 -3.26
CA ALA A 79 -2.52 3.92 -2.45
C ALA A 79 -2.61 4.18 -0.92
N GLY A 80 -2.80 5.42 -0.49
CA GLY A 80 -2.89 5.80 0.93
C GLY A 80 -1.55 5.79 1.67
N GLN A 81 -0.41 5.87 0.96
CA GLN A 81 0.90 5.98 1.60
C GLN A 81 1.18 7.42 2.05
N GLU A 82 2.03 7.54 3.07
CA GLU A 82 2.56 8.85 3.49
C GLU A 82 3.37 9.50 2.35
N GLU A 83 3.25 10.81 2.22
CA GLU A 83 3.84 11.59 1.12
C GLU A 83 5.37 11.41 0.99
N THR A 84 6.06 11.22 2.12
CA THR A 84 7.52 11.01 2.17
C THR A 84 7.97 9.65 1.64
N LYS A 85 7.09 8.64 1.67
CA LYS A 85 7.40 7.27 1.25
C LYS A 85 6.67 6.88 -0.04
N ALA A 86 5.65 7.63 -0.45
CA ALA A 86 4.79 7.36 -1.59
C ALA A 86 5.58 7.03 -2.87
N ALA A 87 6.54 7.88 -3.23
CA ALA A 87 7.37 7.70 -4.42
C ALA A 87 8.22 6.42 -4.36
N SER A 88 8.90 6.16 -3.23
CA SER A 88 9.75 4.98 -3.00
C SER A 88 8.93 3.68 -2.94
N TRP A 89 7.72 3.76 -2.39
CA TRP A 89 6.81 2.62 -2.34
C TRP A 89 6.36 2.21 -3.75
N ALA A 90 5.94 3.17 -4.57
CA ALA A 90 5.46 2.90 -5.93
C ALA A 90 6.59 2.42 -6.85
N THR A 91 7.77 3.05 -6.80
CA THR A 91 8.93 2.67 -7.66
C THR A 91 9.34 1.21 -7.49
N GLY A 92 9.26 0.65 -6.27
CA GLY A 92 9.55 -0.76 -6.04
C GLY A 92 8.61 -1.71 -6.80
N ALA A 93 7.33 -1.37 -6.93
CA ALA A 93 6.37 -2.17 -7.70
C ALA A 93 6.45 -1.88 -9.20
N LEU A 94 6.60 -0.61 -9.59
CA LEU A 94 6.74 -0.19 -10.98
C LEU A 94 7.92 -0.84 -11.67
N LYS A 95 9.05 -1.06 -10.97
CA LYS A 95 10.21 -1.77 -11.54
C LYS A 95 9.83 -3.15 -12.08
N LYS A 96 9.00 -3.88 -11.35
CA LYS A 96 8.54 -5.23 -11.73
C LYS A 96 7.48 -5.18 -12.81
N LEU A 97 6.54 -4.24 -12.72
CA LEU A 97 5.51 -4.07 -13.75
C LEU A 97 6.10 -3.61 -15.10
N LEU A 98 7.22 -2.88 -15.09
CA LEU A 98 8.00 -2.56 -16.29
C LEU A 98 8.69 -3.80 -16.86
N GLU A 99 9.30 -4.64 -16.02
CA GLU A 99 9.92 -5.92 -16.44
C GLU A 99 8.87 -6.84 -17.11
N ASP A 100 7.66 -6.88 -16.57
CA ASP A 100 6.54 -7.66 -17.10
C ASP A 100 5.83 -6.99 -18.29
N ASN A 101 6.33 -5.83 -18.79
CA ASN A 101 5.74 -5.03 -19.87
C ASN A 101 4.27 -4.61 -19.63
N LEU A 102 3.83 -4.58 -18.36
CA LEU A 102 2.46 -4.24 -17.96
C LEU A 102 2.23 -2.72 -17.86
N VAL A 103 3.28 -1.92 -17.77
CA VAL A 103 3.22 -0.46 -17.78
C VAL A 103 4.37 0.07 -18.61
N GLU A 104 4.13 1.19 -19.28
CA GLU A 104 5.12 1.90 -20.06
C GLU A 104 5.57 3.14 -19.28
N LYS A 105 6.89 3.36 -19.25
CA LYS A 105 7.49 4.57 -18.70
C LYS A 105 7.56 5.64 -19.80
N VAL A 106 6.72 6.66 -19.68
CA VAL A 106 6.76 7.84 -20.56
C VAL A 106 7.56 8.93 -19.87
N GLN A 107 8.69 9.28 -20.44
CA GLN A 107 9.47 10.43 -20.01
C GLN A 107 9.03 11.66 -20.80
N LEU A 108 8.41 12.62 -20.13
CA LEU A 108 8.06 13.93 -20.71
C LEU A 108 9.29 14.84 -20.68
N ALA A 109 9.26 15.93 -21.45
CA ALA A 109 10.31 16.95 -21.44
C ALA A 109 10.63 17.41 -20.00
N GLY A 110 11.91 17.35 -19.63
CA GLY A 110 12.40 17.58 -18.26
C GLY A 110 12.61 16.29 -17.44
N ASN A 111 12.82 16.43 -16.13
CA ASN A 111 13.02 15.30 -15.20
C ASN A 111 11.70 14.62 -14.77
N LYS A 112 10.62 14.79 -15.56
CA LYS A 112 9.29 14.28 -15.21
C LYS A 112 9.04 12.91 -15.85
N VAL A 113 8.77 11.91 -15.01
CA VAL A 113 8.48 10.54 -15.42
C VAL A 113 7.02 10.21 -15.10
N LEU A 114 6.29 9.72 -16.10
CA LEU A 114 4.95 9.18 -15.97
C LEU A 114 4.94 7.69 -16.30
N TYR A 115 3.99 6.98 -15.70
CA TYR A 115 3.73 5.58 -15.96
C TYR A 115 2.30 5.46 -16.47
N LYS A 116 2.15 4.86 -17.65
CA LYS A 116 0.84 4.56 -18.26
C LYS A 116 0.69 3.05 -18.37
N ARG A 117 -0.55 2.58 -18.42
CA ARG A 117 -0.83 1.19 -18.80
C ARG A 117 -0.39 0.98 -20.25
N THR A 118 0.37 -0.08 -20.51
CA THR A 118 0.70 -0.52 -21.88
C THR A 118 -0.56 -0.99 -22.61
#